data_AF-A0A6A6R7U9-F1
#
_entry.id   AF-A0A6A6R7U9-F1
#
_cell.length_a   1.000
_cell.length_b   1.000
_cell.length_c   1.000
_cell.angle_alpha   90.00
_cell.angle_beta   90.00
_cell.angle_gamma   90.00
#
_symmetry.space_group_name_H-M   'P 1'
#
loop_
_entity.id
_entity.type
_entity.pdbx_description
1 polymer ?
#
loop_
_entity_poly.entity_id
_entity_poly.type
_entity_poly.pdbx_seq_one_letter_code
_entity_poly.pdbx_strand_id
1 'polypeptide(L)'
;MSFSGAIAAVKVELGIRDKLKLEVDKQRNVPQWFITTKLETMRSLFNLGYPLGPAVSKDSTWIQQYRQGAISFHYSLREAAFEMHGDLWDAYKNLPEHIKVGLSYQDSDENAWTEANNRVGRSIELNNGTVEWSQATGGHAILGQIWKDRSNDGLVVKWGFPLESQKSEDGFIAQGGVSQRFQLGTWYLKRGLPHAIGVYGAIDDALRAVGSVSKLGYPLRTEEKVPGVKVNFFGVEGVEMDVRKQDFETGTAIFWSFITGAHVVFRDFKAKYLAIGGPPGVLGLPTTDQVSLPLDTDVQQPKPRWAQGFQRGIIVWNPYTNEVQVFR
;
A
#
# COMPACT_ATOMS: atom_id res chain seq x y z
N MET A 1 47.87 -26.56 38.28
CA MET A 1 47.46 -27.77 39.02
C MET A 1 47.20 -28.87 38.01
N SER A 2 48.03 -29.91 38.02
CA SER A 2 47.85 -31.13 37.20
C SER A 2 47.01 -32.14 37.98
N PHE A 3 45.99 -32.70 37.33
CA PHE A 3 45.14 -33.73 37.92
C PHE A 3 45.95 -35.02 38.15
N SER A 4 46.02 -35.48 39.41
CA SER A 4 46.66 -36.73 39.82
C SER A 4 45.58 -37.66 40.39
N GLY A 5 44.99 -38.47 39.52
CA GLY A 5 44.01 -39.49 39.88
C GLY A 5 44.00 -40.56 38.80
N ALA A 6 44.09 -41.83 39.20
CA ALA A 6 43.91 -42.94 38.27
C ALA A 6 42.46 -42.90 37.74
N ILE A 7 42.30 -42.79 36.42
CA ILE A 7 40.98 -42.87 35.79
C ILE A 7 40.45 -44.29 36.04
N ALA A 8 39.44 -44.43 36.91
CA ALA A 8 38.90 -45.73 37.29
C ALA A 8 38.10 -46.41 36.16
N ALA A 9 37.56 -45.62 35.21
CA ALA A 9 37.05 -46.08 33.93
C ALA A 9 36.77 -44.88 33.00
N VAL A 10 37.14 -44.98 31.72
CA VAL A 10 36.54 -44.16 30.66
C VAL A 10 35.42 -44.97 30.04
N LYS A 11 34.19 -44.48 30.12
CA LYS A 11 33.08 -45.02 29.32
C LYS A 11 32.90 -44.13 28.10
N VAL A 12 33.45 -44.56 26.96
CA VAL A 12 33.13 -43.97 25.66
C VAL A 12 31.87 -44.66 25.16
N GLU A 13 30.74 -43.97 25.17
CA GLU A 13 29.52 -44.46 24.51
C GLU A 13 29.59 -44.09 23.02
N LEU A 14 29.82 -45.10 22.17
CA LEU A 14 29.78 -44.97 20.72
C LEU A 14 28.32 -44.87 20.26
N GLY A 15 27.77 -43.66 20.37
CA GLY A 15 26.42 -43.34 19.95
C GLY A 15 25.62 -42.64 21.04
N ILE A 16 24.78 -41.68 20.63
CA ILE A 16 23.78 -41.06 21.49
C ILE A 16 22.79 -42.16 21.91
N ARG A 17 22.66 -42.45 23.21
CA ARG A 17 21.66 -43.41 23.74
C ARG A 17 20.30 -43.13 23.11
N ASP A 18 19.58 -44.17 22.67
CA ASP A 18 18.28 -44.00 22.00
C ASP A 18 17.26 -43.19 22.82
N LYS A 19 17.35 -43.25 24.15
CA LYS A 19 16.56 -42.38 25.05
C LYS A 19 16.87 -40.89 24.90
N LEU A 20 18.14 -40.53 24.67
CA LEU A 20 18.55 -39.14 24.40
C LEU A 20 18.13 -38.71 22.99
N LYS A 21 18.17 -39.60 21.99
CA LYS A 21 17.60 -39.31 20.66
C LYS A 21 16.10 -39.06 20.75
N LEU A 22 15.36 -39.94 21.42
CA LEU A 22 13.91 -39.80 21.59
C LEU A 22 13.54 -38.50 22.33
N GLU A 23 14.32 -38.11 23.33
CA GLU A 23 14.09 -36.87 24.09
C GLU A 23 14.48 -35.62 23.29
N VAL A 24 15.57 -35.68 22.51
CA VAL A 24 15.94 -34.63 21.55
C VAL A 24 14.88 -34.49 20.46
N ASP A 25 14.34 -35.58 19.94
CA ASP A 25 13.28 -35.58 18.93
C ASP A 25 11.94 -35.09 19.49
N LYS A 26 11.64 -35.34 20.78
CA LYS A 26 10.52 -34.66 21.46
C LYS A 26 10.74 -33.17 21.60
N GLN A 27 11.97 -32.73 21.91
CA GLN A 27 12.30 -31.31 22.04
C GLN A 27 12.31 -30.59 20.68
N ARG A 28 12.57 -31.29 19.58
CA ARG A 28 12.45 -30.76 18.21
C ARG A 28 11.02 -30.39 17.78
N ASN A 29 10.01 -30.67 18.62
CA ASN A 29 8.61 -30.34 18.36
C ASN A 29 8.06 -29.24 19.28
N VAL A 30 8.90 -28.54 20.04
CA VAL A 30 8.44 -27.40 20.87
C VAL A 30 8.88 -26.05 20.29
N PRO A 31 8.03 -25.01 20.35
CA PRO A 31 8.34 -23.66 19.85
C PRO A 31 9.68 -23.11 20.31
N GLN A 32 10.06 -23.37 21.57
CA GLN A 32 11.32 -22.92 22.15
C GLN A 32 12.53 -23.48 21.40
N TRP A 33 12.44 -24.70 20.89
CA TRP A 33 13.53 -25.31 20.12
C TRP A 33 13.73 -24.61 18.78
N PHE A 34 12.64 -24.32 18.06
CA PHE A 34 12.70 -23.59 16.78
C PHE A 34 13.24 -22.17 16.97
N ILE A 35 12.75 -21.45 17.98
CA ILE A 35 13.19 -20.10 18.32
C ILE A 35 14.69 -20.08 18.67
N THR A 36 15.14 -21.00 19.51
CA THR A 36 16.55 -21.07 19.93
C THR A 36 17.43 -21.47 18.76
N THR A 37 17.01 -22.46 17.97
CA THR A 37 17.74 -22.89 16.77
C THR A 37 17.92 -21.74 15.80
N LYS A 38 16.86 -20.96 15.53
CA LYS A 38 16.93 -19.77 14.67
C LYS A 38 17.90 -18.73 15.21
N LEU A 39 17.88 -18.45 16.52
CA LEU A 39 18.83 -17.53 17.14
C LEU A 39 20.28 -17.99 16.92
N GLU A 40 20.58 -19.26 17.18
CA GLU A 40 21.95 -19.78 17.06
C GLU A 40 22.44 -19.81 15.61
N THR A 41 21.57 -20.08 14.63
CA THR A 41 21.97 -20.08 13.21
C THR A 41 22.30 -18.68 12.71
N MET A 42 21.61 -17.65 13.19
CA MET A 42 21.85 -16.27 12.77
C MET A 42 22.88 -15.52 13.64
N ARG A 43 23.20 -16.00 14.85
CA ARG A 43 23.95 -15.25 15.88
C ARG A 43 25.29 -14.70 15.39
N SER A 44 25.97 -15.40 14.47
CA SER A 44 27.26 -14.99 13.90
C SER A 44 27.13 -13.83 12.90
N LEU A 45 25.97 -13.72 12.23
CA LEU A 45 25.66 -12.65 11.28
C LEU A 45 25.00 -11.48 11.99
N PHE A 46 24.06 -11.76 12.88
CA PHE A 46 23.31 -10.77 13.64
C PHE A 46 22.90 -11.33 15.00
N ASN A 47 23.34 -10.68 16.07
CA ASN A 47 23.08 -11.15 17.43
C ASN A 47 22.00 -10.29 18.10
N LEU A 48 20.80 -10.86 18.28
CA LEU A 48 19.66 -10.18 18.90
C LEU A 48 19.86 -9.82 20.39
N GLY A 49 20.92 -10.34 21.01
CA GLY A 49 21.24 -10.13 22.42
C GLY A 49 20.55 -11.14 23.35
N TYR A 50 20.40 -10.77 24.61
CA TYR A 50 19.75 -11.61 25.61
C TYR A 50 18.21 -11.55 25.49
N PRO A 51 17.50 -12.64 25.84
CA PRO A 51 16.04 -12.63 25.87
C PRO A 51 15.52 -11.71 26.98
N LEU A 52 14.45 -10.96 26.71
CA LEU A 52 13.85 -10.04 27.68
C LEU A 52 12.82 -10.70 28.62
N GLY A 53 12.51 -11.97 28.38
CA GLY A 53 11.53 -12.77 29.12
C GLY A 53 11.38 -14.15 28.48
N PRO A 54 10.40 -14.97 28.88
CA PRO A 54 10.05 -16.20 28.16
C PRO A 54 9.25 -15.92 26.88
N ALA A 55 9.21 -16.89 25.97
CA ALA A 55 8.38 -16.82 24.77
C ALA A 55 6.89 -16.79 25.15
N VAL A 56 6.15 -15.85 24.56
CA VAL A 56 4.71 -15.68 24.80
C VAL A 56 3.93 -16.28 23.64
N SER A 57 2.85 -16.99 23.95
CA SER A 57 1.99 -17.62 22.95
C SER A 57 0.65 -16.90 22.79
N LYS A 58 0.20 -16.80 21.53
CA LYS A 58 -1.12 -16.30 21.16
C LYS A 58 -1.51 -16.89 19.80
N ASP A 59 -2.71 -17.46 19.71
CA ASP A 59 -3.28 -17.99 18.45
C ASP A 59 -2.30 -18.88 17.67
N SER A 60 -1.70 -19.87 18.34
CA SER A 60 -0.69 -20.78 17.78
C SER A 60 0.64 -20.14 17.36
N THR A 61 0.80 -18.83 17.57
CA THR A 61 2.05 -18.08 17.38
C THR A 61 2.80 -17.96 18.69
N TRP A 62 4.10 -18.17 18.67
CA TRP A 62 5.01 -17.97 19.79
C TRP A 62 6.01 -16.89 19.42
N ILE A 63 6.18 -15.89 20.28
CA ILE A 63 7.15 -14.80 20.06
C ILE A 63 8.05 -14.69 21.28
N GLN A 64 9.36 -14.76 21.04
CA GLN A 64 10.40 -14.47 22.03
C GLN A 64 11.03 -13.12 21.72
N GLN A 65 10.93 -12.19 22.65
CA GLN A 65 11.58 -10.89 22.54
C GLN A 65 13.01 -10.94 23.06
N TYR A 66 13.89 -10.23 22.36
CA TYR A 66 15.30 -10.04 22.65
C TYR A 66 15.62 -8.55 22.68
N ARG A 67 16.83 -8.19 23.11
CA ARG A 67 17.26 -6.79 23.21
C ARG A 67 17.15 -6.00 21.90
N GLN A 68 17.40 -6.64 20.76
CA GLN A 68 17.45 -5.97 19.44
C GLN A 68 16.41 -6.46 18.44
N GLY A 69 15.44 -7.26 18.87
CA GLY A 69 14.41 -7.79 17.97
C GLY A 69 13.59 -8.90 18.62
N ALA A 70 12.93 -9.69 17.79
CA ALA A 70 12.17 -10.85 18.21
C ALA A 70 12.35 -12.00 17.22
N ILE A 71 12.11 -13.22 17.71
CA ILE A 71 11.94 -14.40 16.86
C ILE A 71 10.55 -14.94 17.11
N SER A 72 9.82 -15.18 16.02
CA SER A 72 8.48 -15.76 16.03
C SER A 72 8.48 -17.18 15.48
N PHE A 73 7.53 -17.99 15.92
CA PHE A 73 7.27 -19.34 15.42
C PHE A 73 5.75 -19.54 15.34
N HIS A 74 5.27 -20.20 14.29
CA HIS A 74 3.84 -20.54 14.18
C HIS A 74 3.65 -22.01 13.80
N TYR A 75 2.72 -22.70 14.47
CA TYR A 75 2.48 -24.13 14.26
C TYR A 75 2.09 -24.51 12.82
N SER A 76 1.46 -23.60 12.05
CA SER A 76 1.12 -23.90 10.65
C SER A 76 2.34 -23.96 9.73
N LEU A 77 3.45 -23.32 10.10
CA LEU A 77 4.70 -23.33 9.34
C LEU A 77 5.61 -24.51 9.72
N ARG A 78 5.18 -25.27 10.74
CA ARG A 78 5.64 -26.55 11.29
C ARG A 78 7.11 -26.69 11.64
N GLU A 79 8.04 -25.97 11.02
CA GLU A 79 9.48 -26.09 11.29
C GLU A 79 10.28 -24.79 11.10
N ALA A 80 9.63 -23.67 10.80
CA ALA A 80 10.31 -22.40 10.57
C ALA A 80 10.00 -21.39 11.68
N ALA A 81 11.06 -20.77 12.20
CA ALA A 81 11.00 -19.60 13.05
C ALA A 81 11.69 -18.44 12.32
N PHE A 82 11.16 -17.23 12.50
CA PHE A 82 11.51 -16.06 11.71
C PHE A 82 11.88 -14.91 12.62
N GLU A 83 12.95 -14.20 12.28
CA GLU A 83 13.45 -13.03 12.97
C GLU A 83 12.87 -11.74 12.41
N MET A 84 12.76 -10.74 13.28
CA MET A 84 12.58 -9.35 12.91
C MET A 84 13.34 -8.48 13.91
N HIS A 85 13.93 -7.37 13.45
CA HIS A 85 14.85 -6.61 14.31
C HIS A 85 14.87 -5.11 14.02
N GLY A 86 15.54 -4.36 14.91
CA GLY A 86 15.73 -2.91 14.77
C GLY A 86 14.43 -2.14 14.60
N ASP A 87 14.44 -1.15 13.69
CA ASP A 87 13.31 -0.25 13.49
C ASP A 87 12.06 -0.95 12.93
N LEU A 88 12.23 -2.06 12.20
CA LEU A 88 11.10 -2.86 11.71
C LEU A 88 10.40 -3.59 12.86
N TRP A 89 11.17 -4.19 13.76
CA TRP A 89 10.62 -4.76 15.00
C TRP A 89 9.92 -3.70 15.84
N ASP A 90 10.51 -2.52 15.96
CA ASP A 90 9.92 -1.41 16.70
C ASP A 90 8.62 -0.91 16.06
N ALA A 91 8.51 -0.94 14.73
CA ALA A 91 7.25 -0.67 14.06
C ALA A 91 6.22 -1.78 14.33
N TYR A 92 6.56 -3.05 14.10
CA TYR A 92 5.64 -4.18 14.30
C TYR A 92 5.11 -4.24 15.73
N LYS A 93 5.99 -4.14 16.74
CA LYS A 93 5.60 -4.24 18.16
C LYS A 93 4.62 -3.14 18.57
N ASN A 94 4.70 -1.96 17.95
CA ASN A 94 3.87 -0.80 18.24
C ASN A 94 2.58 -0.75 17.41
N LEU A 95 2.35 -1.69 16.48
CA LEU A 95 1.10 -1.76 15.74
C LEU A 95 -0.10 -2.00 16.68
N PRO A 96 -1.28 -1.42 16.38
CA PRO A 96 -2.51 -1.73 17.10
C PRO A 96 -2.84 -3.23 17.04
N GLU A 97 -3.38 -3.77 18.13
CA GLU A 97 -3.61 -5.21 18.25
C GLU A 97 -4.53 -5.79 17.16
N HIS A 98 -5.57 -5.03 16.77
CA HIS A 98 -6.47 -5.46 15.69
C HIS A 98 -5.78 -5.54 14.32
N ILE A 99 -4.73 -4.74 14.09
CA ILE A 99 -3.91 -4.82 12.86
C ILE A 99 -3.03 -6.07 12.90
N LYS A 100 -2.39 -6.36 14.05
CA LYS A 100 -1.60 -7.59 14.22
C LYS A 100 -2.44 -8.84 14.00
N VAL A 101 -3.66 -8.87 14.55
CA VAL A 101 -4.63 -9.96 14.31
C VAL A 101 -4.96 -10.07 12.81
N GLY A 102 -5.16 -8.94 12.13
CA GLY A 102 -5.43 -8.93 10.69
C GLY A 102 -4.27 -9.39 9.80
N LEU A 103 -3.03 -9.15 10.22
CA LEU A 103 -1.81 -9.62 9.53
C LEU A 103 -1.57 -11.13 9.73
N SER A 104 -2.10 -11.71 10.82
CA SER A 104 -1.89 -13.10 11.22
C SER A 104 -0.42 -13.35 11.66
N TYR A 105 0.16 -14.49 11.31
CA TYR A 105 1.51 -14.90 11.71
C TYR A 105 2.56 -14.56 10.65
N GLN A 106 3.80 -14.29 11.09
CA GLN A 106 4.96 -14.06 10.23
C GLN A 106 5.32 -15.34 9.46
N ASP A 107 5.68 -15.18 8.18
CA ASP A 107 6.05 -16.28 7.29
C ASP A 107 7.37 -16.07 6.53
N SER A 108 8.08 -14.96 6.79
CA SER A 108 9.44 -14.73 6.27
C SER A 108 10.36 -14.15 7.34
N ASP A 109 11.67 -14.33 7.13
CA ASP A 109 12.69 -13.55 7.82
C ASP A 109 12.59 -12.08 7.40
N GLU A 110 13.24 -11.18 8.15
CA GLU A 110 13.38 -9.79 7.72
C GLU A 110 14.19 -9.69 6.42
N ASN A 111 13.54 -9.21 5.37
CA ASN A 111 14.15 -8.97 4.07
C ASN A 111 14.57 -7.51 3.95
N ALA A 112 15.74 -7.28 3.37
CA ALA A 112 16.20 -5.95 2.97
C ALA A 112 16.29 -5.87 1.44
N TRP A 113 15.84 -4.75 0.87
CA TRP A 113 16.01 -4.47 -0.56
C TRP A 113 16.42 -3.03 -0.78
N THR A 114 17.05 -2.80 -1.92
CA THR A 114 17.39 -1.47 -2.42
C THR A 114 16.63 -1.25 -3.72
N GLU A 115 15.85 -0.19 -3.78
CA GLU A 115 15.16 0.21 -5.02
C GLU A 115 16.13 0.84 -6.03
N ALA A 116 15.70 0.93 -7.29
CA ALA A 116 16.43 1.58 -8.39
C ALA A 116 16.86 3.04 -8.10
N ASN A 117 16.23 3.70 -7.11
CA ASN A 117 16.58 5.05 -6.64
C ASN A 117 17.35 5.08 -5.32
N ASN A 118 18.01 3.97 -4.94
CA ASN A 118 18.77 3.81 -3.70
C ASN A 118 17.95 3.99 -2.41
N ARG A 119 16.64 3.78 -2.48
CA ARG A 119 15.79 3.72 -1.27
C ARG A 119 15.96 2.34 -0.65
N VAL A 120 16.42 2.31 0.60
CA VAL A 120 16.61 1.06 1.36
C VAL A 120 15.36 0.80 2.18
N GLY A 121 14.76 -0.36 1.93
CA GLY A 121 13.57 -0.85 2.63
C GLY A 121 13.84 -2.12 3.43
N ARG A 122 13.04 -2.33 4.47
CA ARG A 122 12.98 -3.59 5.23
C ARG A 122 11.54 -4.07 5.28
N SER A 123 11.30 -5.37 5.20
CA SER A 123 9.98 -5.95 5.43
C SER A 123 10.05 -7.33 6.02
N ILE A 124 8.91 -7.71 6.57
CA ILE A 124 8.55 -9.09 6.83
C ILE A 124 7.27 -9.39 6.08
N GLU A 125 7.15 -10.59 5.56
CA GLU A 125 5.89 -11.15 5.09
C GLU A 125 5.17 -11.80 6.29
N LEU A 126 3.85 -11.66 6.26
CA LEU A 126 2.93 -12.32 7.16
C LEU A 126 1.84 -12.99 6.31
N ASN A 127 1.21 -14.02 6.88
CA ASN A 127 0.28 -14.86 6.14
C ASN A 127 -0.87 -14.09 5.45
N ASN A 128 -1.26 -12.93 5.99
CA ASN A 128 -2.27 -12.06 5.39
C ASN A 128 -1.82 -10.60 5.23
N GLY A 129 -0.52 -10.36 5.06
CA GLY A 129 -0.01 -9.02 4.83
C GLY A 129 1.50 -8.89 4.88
N THR A 130 1.96 -7.67 5.06
CA THR A 130 3.36 -7.34 5.27
C THR A 130 3.48 -6.15 6.21
N VAL A 131 4.62 -6.04 6.88
CA VAL A 131 5.06 -4.77 7.46
C VAL A 131 6.27 -4.32 6.67
N GLU A 132 6.17 -3.13 6.08
CA GLU A 132 7.26 -2.49 5.35
C GLU A 132 7.76 -1.29 6.13
N TRP A 133 9.07 -1.11 6.17
CA TRP A 133 9.74 0.02 6.80
C TRP A 133 10.71 0.69 5.83
N SER A 134 10.78 2.02 5.90
CA SER A 134 11.86 2.80 5.32
C SER A 134 12.27 3.93 6.26
N GLN A 135 13.49 4.44 6.10
CA GLN A 135 13.96 5.61 6.85
C GLN A 135 13.06 6.85 6.63
N ALA A 136 12.45 6.97 5.45
CA ALA A 136 11.64 8.13 5.09
C ALA A 136 10.20 8.07 5.64
N THR A 137 9.65 6.88 5.80
CA THR A 137 8.22 6.69 6.13
C THR A 137 7.97 6.06 7.48
N GLY A 138 8.98 5.44 8.10
CA GLY A 138 8.78 4.54 9.22
C GLY A 138 8.15 3.22 8.78
N GLY A 139 7.74 2.40 9.75
CA GLY A 139 7.19 1.07 9.50
C GLY A 139 5.67 1.04 9.57
N HIS A 140 5.04 0.46 8.55
CA HIS A 140 3.58 0.39 8.43
C HIS A 140 3.13 -0.97 7.92
N ALA A 141 1.96 -1.39 8.42
CA ALA A 141 1.31 -2.62 8.00
C ALA A 141 0.47 -2.42 6.73
N ILE A 142 0.52 -3.39 5.83
CA ILE A 142 -0.36 -3.51 4.66
C ILE A 142 -0.97 -4.90 4.73
N LEU A 143 -2.30 -5.00 4.77
CA LEU A 143 -2.97 -6.27 5.05
C LEU A 143 -4.09 -6.59 4.07
N GLY A 144 -4.47 -7.86 4.02
CA GLY A 144 -5.63 -8.36 3.30
C GLY A 144 -5.57 -8.11 1.80
N GLN A 145 -6.71 -7.69 1.23
CA GLN A 145 -6.87 -7.61 -0.22
C GLN A 145 -6.06 -6.48 -0.85
N ILE A 146 -5.85 -5.35 -0.15
CA ILE A 146 -4.98 -4.27 -0.63
C ILE A 146 -3.54 -4.77 -0.80
N TRP A 147 -3.02 -5.53 0.17
CA TRP A 147 -1.71 -6.14 0.04
C TRP A 147 -1.63 -7.06 -1.17
N LYS A 148 -2.61 -7.97 -1.34
CA LYS A 148 -2.64 -8.93 -2.45
C LYS A 148 -2.65 -8.24 -3.82
N ASP A 149 -3.56 -7.28 -4.03
CA ASP A 149 -3.68 -6.62 -5.32
C ASP A 149 -2.48 -5.70 -5.62
N ARG A 150 -1.93 -5.00 -4.62
CA ARG A 150 -0.70 -4.21 -4.78
C ARG A 150 0.49 -5.08 -5.13
N SER A 151 0.67 -6.20 -4.43
CA SER A 151 1.79 -7.11 -4.68
C SER A 151 1.78 -7.66 -6.09
N ASN A 152 0.59 -7.91 -6.66
CA ASN A 152 0.43 -8.37 -8.04
C ASN A 152 0.70 -7.28 -9.10
N ASP A 153 0.54 -6.01 -8.75
CA ASP A 153 0.73 -4.88 -9.68
C ASP A 153 2.19 -4.42 -9.79
N GLY A 154 3.04 -4.76 -8.81
CA GLY A 154 4.48 -4.49 -8.82
C GLY A 154 4.96 -3.78 -7.55
N LEU A 155 5.72 -4.50 -6.71
CA LEU A 155 6.16 -4.03 -5.39
C LEU A 155 7.09 -2.81 -5.46
N VAL A 156 6.81 -1.86 -4.56
CA VAL A 156 7.48 -0.60 -4.20
C VAL A 156 7.90 0.37 -5.32
N VAL A 157 8.37 -0.06 -6.49
CA VAL A 157 8.84 0.86 -7.56
C VAL A 157 7.73 1.75 -8.10
N LYS A 158 6.51 1.21 -8.24
CA LYS A 158 5.35 1.96 -8.76
C LYS A 158 4.67 2.80 -7.68
N TRP A 159 4.59 2.28 -6.46
CA TRP A 159 3.76 2.85 -5.38
C TRP A 159 4.56 3.60 -4.31
N GLY A 160 5.84 3.28 -4.18
CA GLY A 160 6.69 3.63 -3.04
C GLY A 160 6.31 2.88 -1.76
N PHE A 161 6.92 3.34 -0.66
CA PHE A 161 6.66 2.81 0.69
C PHE A 161 5.31 3.29 1.24
N PRO A 162 4.68 2.52 2.14
CA PRO A 162 3.48 2.96 2.85
C PRO A 162 3.79 4.18 3.71
N LEU A 163 2.86 5.15 3.73
CA LEU A 163 2.96 6.36 4.53
C LEU A 163 2.23 6.26 5.88
N GLU A 164 1.33 5.29 6.00
CA GLU A 164 0.46 5.08 7.15
C GLU A 164 0.02 3.61 7.19
N SER A 165 -0.69 3.20 8.24
CA SER A 165 -1.45 1.94 8.22
C SER A 165 -2.87 2.19 7.68
N GLN A 166 -3.54 1.11 7.27
CA GLN A 166 -4.84 1.15 6.59
C GLN A 166 -5.90 1.93 7.39
N LYS A 167 -6.65 2.80 6.70
CA LYS A 167 -7.71 3.65 7.29
C LYS A 167 -9.10 3.26 6.76
N SER A 168 -10.13 3.50 7.55
CA SER A 168 -11.52 3.52 7.08
C SER A 168 -11.83 4.89 6.47
N GLU A 169 -12.48 4.89 5.30
CA GLU A 169 -12.75 6.11 4.51
C GLU A 169 -14.00 6.88 4.98
N ASP A 170 -14.79 6.30 5.87
CA ASP A 170 -16.06 6.85 6.38
C ASP A 170 -16.06 7.06 7.91
N GLY A 171 -14.91 6.88 8.57
CA GLY A 171 -14.80 6.95 10.03
C GLY A 171 -15.44 5.76 10.76
N PHE A 172 -16.05 4.82 10.03
CA PHE A 172 -16.64 3.60 10.55
C PHE A 172 -16.27 2.43 9.63
N ILE A 173 -15.31 1.58 10.05
CA ILE A 173 -14.92 0.34 9.33
C ILE A 173 -16.15 -0.53 8.93
N ALA A 174 -17.28 -0.34 9.60
CA ALA A 174 -18.53 -1.06 9.40
C ALA A 174 -19.45 -0.55 8.26
N GLN A 175 -19.21 0.59 7.58
CA GLN A 175 -20.11 1.07 6.51
C GLN A 175 -19.42 1.42 5.19
N GLY A 176 -18.15 1.83 5.22
CA GLY A 176 -17.36 2.21 4.05
C GLY A 176 -16.36 1.15 3.62
N GLY A 177 -15.57 1.48 2.61
CA GLY A 177 -14.36 0.75 2.26
C GLY A 177 -13.14 1.20 3.08
N VAL A 178 -12.00 0.66 2.70
CA VAL A 178 -10.72 0.94 3.33
C VAL A 178 -9.73 1.48 2.31
N SER A 179 -8.78 2.28 2.78
CA SER A 179 -7.71 2.79 1.95
C SER A 179 -6.35 2.67 2.62
N GLN A 180 -5.32 2.69 1.79
CA GLN A 180 -3.94 2.65 2.20
C GLN A 180 -3.14 3.62 1.34
N ARG A 181 -2.53 4.62 1.99
CA ARG A 181 -1.71 5.61 1.32
C ARG A 181 -0.25 5.15 1.23
N PHE A 182 0.34 5.40 0.08
CA PHE A 182 1.74 5.18 -0.27
C PHE A 182 2.35 6.49 -0.79
N GLN A 183 3.66 6.52 -0.95
CA GLN A 183 4.37 7.71 -1.41
C GLN A 183 3.90 8.22 -2.79
N LEU A 184 3.56 7.31 -3.70
CA LEU A 184 3.22 7.63 -5.08
C LEU A 184 1.75 7.36 -5.43
N GLY A 185 0.91 7.02 -4.46
CA GLY A 185 -0.51 6.75 -4.70
C GLY A 185 -1.27 6.22 -3.51
N THR A 186 -2.55 5.92 -3.73
CA THR A 186 -3.45 5.37 -2.72
C THR A 186 -4.21 4.19 -3.29
N TRP A 187 -4.26 3.09 -2.54
CA TRP A 187 -5.12 1.96 -2.84
C TRP A 187 -6.43 2.08 -2.10
N TYR A 188 -7.53 1.79 -2.78
CA TYR A 188 -8.88 1.84 -2.23
C TYR A 188 -9.57 0.48 -2.43
N LEU A 189 -10.11 -0.08 -1.36
CA LEU A 189 -10.96 -1.28 -1.41
C LEU A 189 -12.35 -0.90 -0.93
N LYS A 190 -13.31 -0.86 -1.85
CA LYS A 190 -14.72 -0.69 -1.50
C LYS A 190 -15.24 -1.97 -0.84
N ARG A 191 -16.01 -1.82 0.23
CA ARG A 191 -16.64 -2.96 0.91
C ARG A 191 -17.51 -3.78 -0.06
N GLY A 192 -17.37 -5.10 0.02
CA GLY A 192 -18.11 -6.05 -0.80
C GLY A 192 -17.51 -6.27 -2.20
N LEU A 193 -16.49 -5.50 -2.60
CA LEU A 193 -15.75 -5.79 -3.82
C LEU A 193 -14.58 -6.73 -3.53
N PRO A 194 -14.26 -7.65 -4.47
CA PRO A 194 -13.19 -8.63 -4.28
C PRO A 194 -11.79 -8.06 -4.53
N HIS A 195 -11.68 -6.89 -5.17
CA HIS A 195 -10.41 -6.29 -5.53
C HIS A 195 -10.35 -4.82 -5.10
N ALA A 196 -9.17 -4.43 -4.62
CA ALA A 196 -8.78 -3.05 -4.42
C ALA A 196 -8.35 -2.43 -5.76
N ILE A 197 -8.48 -1.12 -5.86
CA ILE A 197 -8.06 -0.35 -7.04
C ILE A 197 -7.11 0.74 -6.57
N GLY A 198 -5.93 0.76 -7.20
CA GLY A 198 -4.91 1.78 -6.97
C GLY A 198 -5.08 2.99 -7.87
N VAL A 199 -4.92 4.18 -7.29
CA VAL A 199 -4.82 5.46 -8.00
C VAL A 199 -3.45 6.06 -7.66
N TYR A 200 -2.67 6.49 -8.66
CA TYR A 200 -1.29 6.91 -8.46
C TYR A 200 -0.94 8.23 -9.16
N GLY A 201 0.24 8.75 -8.81
CA GLY A 201 0.81 9.98 -9.36
C GLY A 201 -0.12 11.19 -9.24
N ALA A 202 -0.09 12.04 -10.26
CA ALA A 202 -0.84 13.29 -10.27
C ALA A 202 -2.36 13.09 -10.24
N ILE A 203 -2.87 11.94 -10.69
CA ILE A 203 -4.30 11.62 -10.58
C ILE A 203 -4.69 11.40 -9.10
N ASP A 204 -3.87 10.71 -8.32
CA ASP A 204 -4.08 10.56 -6.87
C ASP A 204 -3.95 11.91 -6.14
N ASP A 205 -3.00 12.75 -6.54
CA ASP A 205 -2.88 14.11 -6.00
C ASP A 205 -4.15 14.93 -6.22
N ALA A 206 -4.68 14.94 -7.45
CA ALA A 206 -5.92 15.63 -7.79
C ALA A 206 -7.14 15.05 -7.06
N LEU A 207 -7.23 13.71 -6.97
CA LEU A 207 -8.28 13.02 -6.22
C LEU A 207 -8.29 13.45 -4.75
N ARG A 208 -7.13 13.45 -4.10
CA ARG A 208 -7.01 13.87 -2.70
C ARG A 208 -7.33 15.36 -2.52
N ALA A 209 -6.90 16.21 -3.45
CA ALA A 209 -7.16 17.65 -3.38
C ALA A 209 -8.66 17.99 -3.37
N VAL A 210 -9.50 17.20 -4.05
CA VAL A 210 -10.95 17.42 -4.08
C VAL A 210 -11.72 16.73 -2.94
N GLY A 211 -11.05 16.06 -2.01
CA GLY A 211 -11.67 15.34 -0.89
C GLY A 211 -11.76 13.82 -1.07
N SER A 212 -10.99 13.25 -2.00
CA SER A 212 -10.85 11.80 -2.19
C SER A 212 -12.17 11.08 -2.52
N VAL A 213 -12.25 9.79 -2.19
CA VAL A 213 -13.44 8.95 -2.44
C VAL A 213 -14.69 9.44 -1.70
N SER A 214 -14.55 10.23 -0.63
CA SER A 214 -15.71 10.87 0.02
C SER A 214 -16.44 11.86 -0.90
N LYS A 215 -15.72 12.47 -1.86
CA LYS A 215 -16.29 13.42 -2.82
C LYS A 215 -16.63 12.78 -4.16
N LEU A 216 -15.73 11.95 -4.70
CA LEU A 216 -15.86 11.39 -6.05
C LEU A 216 -16.45 9.96 -6.07
N GLY A 217 -16.60 9.32 -4.91
CA GLY A 217 -16.86 7.88 -4.83
C GLY A 217 -15.61 7.05 -5.13
N TYR A 218 -15.73 5.72 -5.07
CA TYR A 218 -14.58 4.85 -5.31
C TYR A 218 -14.15 4.87 -6.79
N PRO A 219 -12.86 4.62 -7.08
CA PRO A 219 -12.41 4.36 -8.44
C PRO A 219 -13.10 3.11 -9.00
N LEU A 220 -13.50 3.14 -10.28
CA LEU A 220 -14.24 2.04 -10.91
C LEU A 220 -13.35 0.95 -11.53
N ARG A 221 -12.13 1.30 -11.90
CA ARG A 221 -11.15 0.46 -12.62
C ARG A 221 -9.76 1.06 -12.48
N THR A 222 -8.71 0.36 -12.91
CA THR A 222 -7.37 0.95 -12.98
C THR A 222 -7.29 2.04 -14.04
N GLU A 223 -6.27 2.89 -13.93
CA GLU A 223 -6.03 4.00 -14.84
C GLU A 223 -5.97 3.57 -16.31
N GLU A 224 -6.72 4.24 -17.17
CA GLU A 224 -6.82 3.94 -18.60
C GLU A 224 -6.01 4.94 -19.43
N LYS A 225 -5.28 4.47 -20.45
CA LYS A 225 -4.73 5.33 -21.50
C LYS A 225 -5.87 5.81 -22.41
N VAL A 226 -5.92 7.11 -22.68
CA VAL A 226 -6.82 7.70 -23.68
C VAL A 226 -6.10 7.75 -25.02
N PRO A 227 -6.51 6.95 -26.02
CA PRO A 227 -5.83 6.90 -27.32
C PRO A 227 -6.13 8.13 -28.18
N GLY A 228 -5.27 8.38 -29.16
CA GLY A 228 -5.57 9.30 -30.26
C GLY A 228 -5.37 10.79 -29.97
N VAL A 229 -4.81 11.15 -28.81
CA VAL A 229 -4.39 12.52 -28.53
C VAL A 229 -2.99 12.73 -29.12
N LYS A 230 -2.89 13.62 -30.11
CA LYS A 230 -1.63 13.92 -30.80
C LYS A 230 -1.17 15.34 -30.53
N VAL A 231 0.12 15.52 -30.35
CA VAL A 231 0.77 16.82 -30.14
C VAL A 231 1.96 16.98 -31.06
N ASN A 232 2.30 18.23 -31.36
CA ASN A 232 3.56 18.56 -32.02
C ASN A 232 4.61 18.79 -30.93
N PHE A 233 5.65 17.97 -30.90
CA PHE A 233 6.66 18.00 -29.84
C PHE A 233 8.05 18.02 -30.46
N PHE A 234 8.85 19.03 -30.11
CA PHE A 234 10.20 19.26 -30.67
C PHE A 234 10.27 19.18 -32.21
N GLY A 235 9.30 19.77 -32.90
CA GLY A 235 9.26 19.79 -34.37
C GLY A 235 8.83 18.47 -35.03
N VAL A 236 8.51 17.44 -34.24
CA VAL A 236 7.91 16.20 -34.71
C VAL A 236 6.39 16.34 -34.63
N GLU A 237 5.72 16.23 -35.77
CA GLU A 237 4.25 16.28 -35.84
C GLU A 237 3.63 14.93 -35.51
N GLY A 238 2.47 14.97 -34.85
CA GLY A 238 1.62 13.79 -34.69
C GLY A 238 2.09 12.77 -33.65
N VAL A 239 2.96 13.17 -32.71
CA VAL A 239 3.40 12.32 -31.60
C VAL A 239 2.20 11.97 -30.73
N GLU A 240 1.95 10.68 -30.51
CA GLU A 240 0.90 10.25 -29.57
C GLU A 240 1.31 10.62 -28.15
N MET A 241 0.51 11.47 -27.51
CA MET A 241 0.72 11.88 -26.14
C MET A 241 0.21 10.80 -25.19
N ASP A 242 0.94 10.55 -24.10
CA ASP A 242 0.41 9.75 -23.02
C ASP A 242 -0.61 10.55 -22.23
N VAL A 243 -1.89 10.23 -22.43
CA VAL A 243 -3.01 10.80 -21.71
C VAL A 243 -3.65 9.71 -20.89
N ARG A 244 -3.87 9.99 -19.61
CA ARG A 244 -4.44 9.04 -18.65
C ARG A 244 -5.79 9.53 -18.14
N LYS A 245 -6.66 8.59 -17.83
CA LYS A 245 -7.99 8.87 -17.28
C LYS A 245 -8.31 7.85 -16.19
N GLN A 246 -8.89 8.35 -15.10
CA GLN A 246 -9.44 7.55 -14.01
C GLN A 246 -10.93 7.87 -13.83
N ASP A 247 -11.80 6.86 -13.86
CA ASP A 247 -13.25 7.00 -13.68
C ASP A 247 -13.69 6.67 -12.25
N PHE A 248 -14.69 7.41 -11.75
CA PHE A 248 -15.23 7.26 -10.39
C PHE A 248 -16.75 7.08 -10.36
N GLU A 249 -17.25 6.49 -9.28
CA GLU A 249 -18.65 6.09 -9.09
C GLU A 249 -19.66 7.23 -9.23
N THR A 250 -19.29 8.46 -8.86
CA THR A 250 -20.20 9.61 -8.98
C THR A 250 -20.40 10.10 -10.42
N GLY A 251 -19.84 9.40 -11.41
CA GLY A 251 -19.87 9.79 -12.82
C GLY A 251 -18.83 10.85 -13.16
N THR A 252 -17.84 11.08 -12.32
CA THR A 252 -16.72 11.98 -12.57
C THR A 252 -15.54 11.23 -13.21
N ALA A 253 -14.58 11.97 -13.75
CA ALA A 253 -13.30 11.42 -14.16
C ALA A 253 -12.18 12.45 -13.92
N ILE A 254 -10.99 11.95 -13.65
CA ILE A 254 -9.78 12.77 -13.62
C ILE A 254 -8.97 12.43 -14.87
N PHE A 255 -8.61 13.46 -15.62
CA PHE A 255 -7.75 13.34 -16.80
C PHE A 255 -6.38 13.91 -16.50
N TRP A 256 -5.33 13.25 -16.95
CA TRP A 256 -3.96 13.71 -16.79
C TRP A 256 -3.20 13.67 -18.12
N SER A 257 -2.33 14.66 -18.30
CA SER A 257 -1.24 14.65 -19.27
C SER A 257 -0.04 15.39 -18.69
N PHE A 258 1.15 15.19 -19.27
CA PHE A 258 2.33 15.96 -18.87
C PHE A 258 2.22 17.47 -19.20
N ILE A 259 1.33 17.87 -20.12
CA ILE A 259 1.16 19.28 -20.55
C ILE A 259 0.21 20.02 -19.62
N THR A 260 -0.91 19.39 -19.27
CA THR A 260 -2.00 20.05 -18.52
C THR A 260 -1.99 19.71 -17.03
N GLY A 261 -1.31 18.64 -16.61
CA GLY A 261 -1.50 18.10 -15.26
C GLY A 261 -2.83 17.36 -15.14
N ALA A 262 -3.18 16.99 -13.90
CA ALA A 262 -4.38 16.25 -13.58
C ALA A 262 -5.54 17.18 -13.22
N HIS A 263 -6.68 16.99 -13.86
CA HIS A 263 -7.87 17.82 -13.67
C HIS A 263 -9.14 16.98 -13.55
N VAL A 264 -10.00 17.37 -12.61
CA VAL A 264 -11.27 16.67 -12.35
C VAL A 264 -12.37 17.24 -13.24
N VAL A 265 -13.08 16.38 -13.97
CA VAL A 265 -14.24 16.74 -14.78
C VAL A 265 -15.48 16.09 -14.17
N PHE A 266 -16.42 16.91 -13.69
CA PHE A 266 -17.55 16.44 -12.91
C PHE A 266 -18.77 16.06 -13.77
N ARG A 267 -19.38 14.90 -13.51
CA ARG A 267 -20.77 14.56 -13.86
C ARG A 267 -21.19 14.99 -15.27
N ASP A 268 -22.08 15.98 -15.37
CA ASP A 268 -22.66 16.46 -16.64
C ASP A 268 -21.62 17.15 -17.53
N PHE A 269 -20.59 17.79 -16.94
CA PHE A 269 -19.46 18.32 -17.71
C PHE A 269 -18.71 17.19 -18.39
N LYS A 270 -18.46 16.08 -17.68
CA LYS A 270 -17.79 14.90 -18.24
C LYS A 270 -18.65 14.27 -19.33
N ALA A 271 -19.94 14.08 -19.08
CA ALA A 271 -20.86 13.52 -20.07
C ALA A 271 -20.85 14.35 -21.36
N LYS A 272 -20.98 15.69 -21.23
CA LYS A 272 -20.92 16.60 -22.39
C LYS A 272 -19.55 16.58 -23.08
N TYR A 273 -18.47 16.61 -22.31
CA TYR A 273 -17.10 16.58 -22.80
C TYR A 273 -16.79 15.31 -23.60
N LEU A 274 -17.18 14.14 -23.09
CA LEU A 274 -17.01 12.88 -23.81
C LEU A 274 -17.91 12.80 -25.05
N ALA A 275 -19.14 13.34 -25.01
CA ALA A 275 -20.05 13.36 -26.15
C ALA A 275 -19.53 14.18 -27.34
N ILE A 276 -18.66 15.17 -27.11
CA ILE A 276 -18.00 15.96 -28.16
C ILE A 276 -16.57 15.49 -28.48
N GLY A 277 -16.25 14.26 -28.09
CA GLY A 277 -15.00 13.58 -28.43
C GLY A 277 -13.93 13.57 -27.35
N GLY A 278 -14.16 14.17 -26.18
CA GLY A 278 -13.22 14.13 -25.05
C GLY A 278 -11.82 14.71 -25.39
N PRO A 279 -10.74 14.14 -24.84
CA PRO A 279 -9.36 14.62 -25.07
C PRO A 279 -8.93 14.75 -26.54
N PRO A 280 -9.22 13.79 -27.45
CA PRO A 280 -8.92 13.98 -28.88
C PRO A 280 -9.92 14.90 -29.59
N GLY A 281 -11.03 15.25 -28.94
CA GLY A 281 -12.11 16.06 -29.48
C GLY A 281 -11.81 17.55 -29.56
N VAL A 282 -12.85 18.33 -29.90
CA VAL A 282 -12.71 19.75 -30.27
C VAL A 282 -12.15 20.64 -29.17
N LEU A 283 -12.40 20.31 -27.89
CA LEU A 283 -11.93 21.10 -26.75
C LEU A 283 -10.48 20.79 -26.34
N GLY A 284 -9.97 19.60 -26.67
CA GLY A 284 -8.72 19.11 -26.10
C GLY A 284 -8.83 18.80 -24.62
N LEU A 285 -7.70 18.71 -23.92
CA LEU A 285 -7.64 18.36 -22.50
C LEU A 285 -8.18 19.46 -21.57
N PRO A 286 -8.65 19.12 -20.37
CA PRO A 286 -8.97 20.11 -19.35
C PRO A 286 -7.69 20.84 -18.91
N THR A 287 -7.80 22.13 -18.60
CA THR A 287 -6.70 23.00 -18.16
C THR A 287 -6.97 23.67 -16.81
N THR A 288 -8.20 23.56 -16.32
CA THR A 288 -8.60 24.02 -14.98
C THR A 288 -9.47 22.97 -14.33
N ASP A 289 -9.56 23.01 -13.01
CA ASP A 289 -10.67 22.38 -12.30
C ASP A 289 -11.95 23.23 -12.48
N GLN A 290 -13.09 22.68 -12.05
CA GLN A 290 -14.36 23.38 -12.10
C GLN A 290 -14.36 24.57 -11.14
N VAL A 291 -14.62 25.77 -11.67
CA VAL A 291 -14.67 27.02 -10.92
C VAL A 291 -16.08 27.60 -10.90
N SER A 292 -16.44 28.26 -9.80
CA SER A 292 -17.66 29.06 -9.76
C SER A 292 -17.38 30.39 -10.46
N LEU A 293 -18.26 30.77 -11.37
CA LEU A 293 -18.23 32.10 -11.98
C LEU A 293 -18.94 33.12 -11.07
N PRO A 294 -18.59 34.43 -11.20
CA PRO A 294 -19.34 35.50 -10.54
C PRO A 294 -20.84 35.40 -10.80
N LEU A 295 -21.62 35.83 -9.81
CA LEU A 295 -23.07 35.91 -9.93
C LEU A 295 -23.44 36.91 -11.03
N ASP A 296 -24.41 36.53 -11.86
CA ASP A 296 -24.97 37.42 -12.86
C ASP A 296 -25.88 38.44 -12.17
N THR A 297 -25.41 39.67 -12.01
CA THR A 297 -26.11 40.72 -11.27
C THR A 297 -27.30 41.30 -12.01
N ASP A 298 -27.47 40.99 -13.30
CA ASP A 298 -28.49 41.59 -14.16
C ASP A 298 -29.80 40.79 -14.20
N VAL A 299 -29.85 39.63 -13.53
CA VAL A 299 -31.04 38.75 -13.44
C VAL A 299 -31.67 38.77 -12.05
N GLN A 300 -33.02 38.72 -12.02
CA GLN A 300 -33.75 38.52 -10.77
C GLN A 300 -33.41 37.13 -10.19
N GLN A 301 -32.88 37.10 -8.96
CA GLN A 301 -32.36 35.91 -8.28
C GLN A 301 -31.11 35.30 -8.96
N PRO A 302 -29.93 35.93 -8.80
CA PRO A 302 -28.66 35.40 -9.29
C PRO A 302 -28.40 33.99 -8.74
N LYS A 303 -28.07 33.05 -9.62
CA LYS A 303 -27.68 31.69 -9.27
C LYS A 303 -26.20 31.44 -9.63
N PRO A 304 -25.47 30.63 -8.84
CA PRO A 304 -24.08 30.32 -9.15
C PRO A 304 -23.98 29.55 -10.47
N ARG A 305 -23.10 30.02 -11.35
CA ARG A 305 -22.70 29.32 -12.58
C ARG A 305 -21.38 28.61 -12.34
N TRP A 306 -21.18 27.49 -12.99
CA TRP A 306 -19.93 26.74 -12.92
C TRP A 306 -19.32 26.61 -14.30
N ALA A 307 -18.00 26.68 -14.38
CA ALA A 307 -17.29 26.53 -15.63
C ALA A 307 -16.02 25.72 -15.46
N GLN A 308 -15.56 25.14 -16.57
CA GLN A 308 -14.30 24.44 -16.64
C GLN A 308 -13.59 24.76 -17.95
N GLY A 309 -12.32 25.16 -17.85
CA GLY A 309 -11.46 25.46 -18.98
C GLY A 309 -10.85 24.20 -19.61
N PHE A 310 -10.73 24.23 -20.92
CA PHE A 310 -10.07 23.24 -21.76
C PHE A 310 -9.08 23.95 -22.68
N GLN A 311 -8.16 23.20 -23.28
CA GLN A 311 -7.12 23.76 -24.15
C GLN A 311 -7.66 24.67 -25.26
N ARG A 312 -8.86 24.37 -25.79
CA ARG A 312 -9.48 25.07 -26.92
C ARG A 312 -10.93 25.45 -26.64
N GLY A 313 -11.25 25.79 -25.40
CA GLY A 313 -12.59 26.28 -25.07
C GLY A 313 -12.96 26.13 -23.60
N ILE A 314 -14.23 26.31 -23.32
CA ILE A 314 -14.79 26.28 -21.97
C ILE A 314 -16.14 25.58 -21.99
N ILE A 315 -16.39 24.76 -20.98
CA ILE A 315 -17.72 24.23 -20.70
C ILE A 315 -18.31 25.02 -19.55
N VAL A 316 -19.56 25.46 -19.67
CA VAL A 316 -20.27 26.23 -18.63
C VAL A 316 -21.63 25.58 -18.35
N TRP A 317 -21.94 25.39 -17.08
CA TRP A 317 -23.28 24.99 -16.65
C TRP A 317 -24.15 26.22 -16.39
N ASN A 318 -25.36 26.20 -16.95
CA ASN A 318 -26.36 27.24 -16.80
C ASN A 318 -27.43 26.80 -15.79
N PRO A 319 -27.50 27.43 -14.59
CA PRO A 319 -28.48 27.09 -13.55
C PRO A 319 -29.93 27.42 -13.89
N TYR A 320 -30.17 28.22 -14.92
CA TYR A 320 -31.52 28.66 -15.32
C TYR A 320 -32.16 27.70 -16.31
N THR A 321 -31.37 27.14 -17.23
CA THR A 321 -31.83 26.13 -18.19
C THR A 321 -31.52 24.70 -17.76
N ASN A 322 -30.66 24.53 -16.73
CA ASN A 322 -30.09 23.26 -16.33
C ASN A 322 -29.31 22.56 -17.46
N GLU A 323 -28.67 23.34 -18.33
CA GLU A 323 -27.93 22.84 -19.48
C GLU A 323 -26.42 23.11 -19.36
N VAL A 324 -25.65 22.20 -19.93
CA VAL A 324 -24.20 22.35 -20.11
C VAL A 324 -23.91 22.85 -21.52
N GLN A 325 -23.32 24.04 -21.61
CA GLN A 325 -23.00 24.73 -22.85
C GLN A 325 -21.50 24.71 -23.13
N VAL A 326 -21.14 24.68 -24.40
CA VAL A 326 -19.75 24.61 -24.87
C VAL A 326 -19.44 25.87 -25.66
N PHE A 327 -18.34 26.53 -25.32
CA PHE A 327 -17.83 27.70 -26.02
C PHE A 327 -16.40 27.41 -26.47
N ARG A 328 -16.05 27.81 -27.70
CA ARG A 328 -14.74 27.58 -28.32
C ARG A 328 -14.06 28.90 -28.63
#